data_AF-A0A6L5EHW4-F1
#
_entry.id   AF-A0A6L5EHW4-F1
#
_cell.length_a   1.000
_cell.length_b   1.000
_cell.length_c   1.000
_cell.angle_alpha   90.00
_cell.angle_beta   90.00
_cell.angle_gamma   90.00
#
_symmetry.space_group_name_H-M   'P 1'
#
loop_
_entity.id
_entity.type
_entity.pdbx_description
1 polymer ?
#
loop_
_entity_poly.entity_id
_entity_poly.type
_entity_poly.pdbx_seq_one_letter_code
_entity_poly.pdbx_strand_id
1 'polypeptide(L)'
;AQSDEARSEPIDASDHTPKIAFSAPYLSEMVRQEMVNRYGEQAYEDGYRVYTTITRKNQQAAQQAVRNNVLDYDMRHGYRGPASVLWKVGETPWETKKIVD
;
A
#
# COMPACT_ATOMS: atom_id res chain seq x y z
N ALA A 1 -5.68 -45.49 -7.53
CA ALA A 1 -4.28 -45.15 -7.90
C ALA A 1 -4.13 -43.65 -8.06
N GLN A 2 -4.29 -43.05 -9.25
CA GLN A 2 -4.13 -41.60 -9.45
C GLN A 2 -5.10 -40.73 -8.61
N SER A 3 -6.32 -41.20 -8.37
CA SER A 3 -7.28 -40.52 -7.49
C SER A 3 -6.88 -40.52 -6.01
N ASP A 4 -6.16 -41.54 -5.55
CA ASP A 4 -5.78 -41.67 -4.14
C ASP A 4 -4.49 -40.89 -3.87
N GLU A 5 -3.58 -40.89 -4.84
CA GLU A 5 -2.34 -40.13 -4.87
C GLU A 5 -2.61 -38.61 -4.85
N ALA A 6 -3.49 -38.11 -5.72
CA ALA A 6 -3.90 -36.70 -5.74
C ALA A 6 -4.58 -36.23 -4.44
N ARG A 7 -5.19 -37.13 -3.65
CA ARG A 7 -5.81 -36.79 -2.36
C ARG A 7 -4.78 -36.61 -1.23
N SER A 8 -3.63 -37.24 -1.37
CA SER A 8 -2.54 -37.20 -0.39
C SER A 8 -1.51 -36.11 -0.67
N GLU A 9 -1.58 -35.46 -1.84
CA GLU A 9 -0.64 -34.42 -2.21
C GLU A 9 -0.90 -33.13 -1.41
N PRO A 10 0.16 -32.46 -0.92
CA PRO A 10 0.03 -31.15 -0.31
C PRO A 10 -0.38 -30.10 -1.35
N ILE A 11 -1.22 -29.15 -0.94
CA ILE A 11 -1.62 -28.02 -1.79
C ILE A 11 -0.43 -27.07 -1.93
N ASP A 12 0.25 -27.13 -3.06
CA ASP A 12 1.32 -26.19 -3.44
C ASP A 12 0.72 -25.05 -4.29
N ALA A 13 0.27 -24.00 -3.60
CA ALA A 13 -0.28 -22.80 -4.23
C ALA A 13 0.63 -21.59 -3.98
N SER A 14 0.86 -20.80 -5.03
CA SER A 14 1.61 -19.54 -4.95
C SER A 14 0.94 -18.45 -5.78
N ASP A 15 1.06 -17.22 -5.32
CA ASP A 15 0.56 -16.06 -6.05
C ASP A 15 1.30 -15.90 -7.38
N HIS A 16 0.55 -15.91 -8.48
CA HIS A 16 1.04 -15.66 -9.83
C HIS A 16 0.94 -14.17 -10.23
N THR A 17 0.87 -13.27 -9.24
CA THR A 17 0.76 -11.83 -9.50
C THR A 17 2.10 -11.26 -10.00
N PRO A 18 2.06 -10.22 -10.86
CA PRO A 18 3.27 -9.53 -11.28
C PRO A 18 4.04 -8.98 -10.07
N LYS A 19 5.34 -9.23 -10.02
CA LYS A 19 6.20 -8.69 -8.94
C LYS A 19 6.29 -7.17 -9.05
N ILE A 20 5.76 -6.48 -8.04
CA ILE A 20 5.87 -5.01 -7.94
C ILE A 20 7.31 -4.64 -7.57
N ALA A 21 8.03 -3.98 -8.47
CA ALA A 21 9.44 -3.62 -8.26
C ALA A 21 9.64 -2.51 -7.21
N PHE A 22 8.66 -1.59 -7.06
CA PHE A 22 8.60 -0.58 -6.01
C PHE A 22 7.20 0.07 -5.94
N SER A 23 6.89 0.72 -4.82
CA SER A 23 5.59 1.37 -4.59
C SER A 23 5.55 2.81 -5.14
N ALA A 24 4.56 3.11 -5.97
CA ALA A 24 4.33 4.45 -6.53
C ALA A 24 2.81 4.74 -6.69
N PRO A 25 2.02 4.70 -5.61
CA PRO A 25 0.55 4.66 -5.68
C PRO A 25 -0.04 5.86 -6.42
N TYR A 26 0.46 7.07 -6.18
CA TYR A 26 -0.01 8.27 -6.88
C TYR A 26 0.25 8.21 -8.39
N LEU A 27 1.44 7.77 -8.80
CA LEU A 27 1.78 7.64 -10.22
C LEU A 27 0.95 6.54 -10.88
N SER A 28 0.76 5.40 -10.20
CA SER A 28 -0.08 4.32 -10.69
C SER A 28 -1.53 4.77 -10.88
N GLU A 29 -2.06 5.55 -9.94
CA GLU A 29 -3.42 6.09 -10.02
C GLU A 29 -3.55 7.13 -11.13
N MET A 30 -2.55 8.01 -11.31
CA MET A 30 -2.52 8.94 -12.45
C MET A 30 -2.54 8.20 -13.79
N VAL A 31 -1.75 7.13 -13.93
CA VAL A 31 -1.75 6.29 -15.14
C VAL A 31 -3.10 5.62 -15.33
N ARG A 32 -3.70 5.07 -14.26
CA ARG A 32 -5.01 4.42 -14.31
C ARG A 32 -6.08 5.39 -14.81
N GLN A 33 -6.16 6.58 -14.21
CA GLN A 33 -7.12 7.62 -14.61
C GLN A 33 -6.90 8.02 -16.08
N GLU A 34 -5.66 8.22 -16.49
CA GLU A 34 -5.35 8.60 -17.87
C GLU A 34 -5.74 7.52 -18.88
N MET A 35 -5.50 6.25 -18.55
CA MET A 35 -5.89 5.12 -19.40
C MET A 35 -7.41 5.01 -19.53
N VAL A 36 -8.15 5.14 -18.42
CA VAL A 36 -9.61 5.15 -18.45
C VAL A 36 -10.14 6.36 -19.24
N ASN A 37 -9.53 7.54 -19.08
CA ASN A 37 -9.94 8.74 -19.82
C ASN A 37 -9.77 8.59 -21.34
N ARG A 38 -8.73 7.88 -21.80
CA ARG A 38 -8.43 7.73 -23.23
C ARG A 38 -9.11 6.54 -23.88
N TYR A 39 -9.24 5.43 -23.15
CA TYR A 39 -9.64 4.14 -23.71
C TYR A 39 -10.88 3.54 -23.03
N GLY A 40 -11.44 4.23 -22.03
CA GLY A 40 -12.59 3.76 -21.25
C GLY A 40 -12.23 2.62 -20.30
N GLU A 41 -13.26 2.00 -19.72
CA GLU A 41 -13.13 0.87 -18.78
C GLU A 41 -12.45 -0.36 -19.41
N GLN A 42 -12.51 -0.52 -20.74
CA GLN A 42 -11.83 -1.61 -21.45
C GLN A 42 -10.31 -1.61 -21.26
N ALA A 43 -9.72 -0.47 -20.86
CA ALA A 43 -8.31 -0.36 -20.53
C ALA A 43 -7.80 -1.37 -19.50
N TYR A 44 -8.69 -1.90 -18.65
CA TYR A 44 -8.35 -2.94 -17.67
C TYR A 44 -8.22 -4.34 -18.27
N GLU A 45 -8.92 -4.59 -19.38
CA GLU A 45 -9.08 -5.94 -19.96
C GLU A 45 -8.17 -6.16 -21.16
N ASP A 46 -7.81 -5.08 -21.87
CA ASP A 46 -7.02 -5.12 -23.10
C ASP A 46 -5.54 -5.49 -22.90
N GLY A 47 -5.07 -5.64 -21.65
CA GLY A 47 -3.73 -6.12 -21.34
C GLY A 47 -2.59 -5.13 -21.67
N TYR A 48 -2.86 -3.83 -21.65
CA TYR A 48 -1.87 -2.80 -21.98
C TYR A 48 -0.63 -2.83 -21.08
N ARG A 49 0.55 -2.55 -21.68
CA ARG A 49 1.79 -2.26 -20.97
C ARG A 49 2.10 -0.76 -21.07
N VAL A 50 1.96 -0.04 -19.96
CA VAL A 50 2.18 1.41 -19.93
C VAL A 50 3.58 1.72 -19.40
N TYR A 51 4.38 2.41 -20.21
CA TYR A 51 5.71 2.88 -19.83
C TYR A 51 5.64 4.39 -19.58
N THR A 52 5.90 4.79 -18.33
CA THR A 52 5.89 6.21 -17.94
C THR A 52 7.27 6.83 -18.14
N THR A 53 7.32 8.16 -18.10
CA THR A 53 8.57 8.94 -18.16
C THR A 53 9.28 9.05 -16.81
N ILE A 54 8.67 8.57 -15.72
CA ILE A 54 9.19 8.72 -14.36
C ILE A 54 10.14 7.56 -14.02
N THR A 55 11.32 7.89 -13.50
CA THR A 55 12.27 6.89 -13.01
C THR A 55 12.03 6.57 -11.53
N ARG A 56 12.36 5.34 -11.13
CA ARG A 56 12.31 4.89 -9.72
C ARG A 56 13.07 5.84 -8.79
N LYS A 57 14.29 6.22 -9.18
CA LYS A 57 15.16 7.12 -8.39
C LYS A 57 14.46 8.45 -8.10
N ASN A 58 13.89 9.07 -9.13
CA ASN A 58 13.22 10.36 -8.98
C ASN A 58 11.94 10.23 -8.15
N GLN A 59 11.14 9.18 -8.35
CA GLN A 59 9.92 8.97 -7.59
C GLN A 59 10.19 8.76 -6.10
N GLN A 60 11.23 7.98 -5.75
CA GLN A 60 11.62 7.77 -4.35
C GLN A 60 12.15 9.06 -3.72
N ALA A 61 12.98 9.82 -4.44
CA ALA A 61 13.48 11.11 -3.97
C ALA A 61 12.34 12.11 -3.73
N ALA A 62 11.37 12.19 -4.63
CA ALA A 62 10.20 13.05 -4.49
C ALA A 62 9.33 12.67 -3.28
N GLN A 63 9.06 11.37 -3.09
CA GLN A 63 8.33 10.88 -1.93
C GLN A 63 9.04 11.23 -0.62
N GLN A 64 10.36 11.05 -0.56
CA GLN A 64 11.15 11.38 0.62
C GLN A 64 11.15 12.88 0.91
N ALA A 65 11.33 13.71 -0.12
CA ALA A 65 11.37 15.16 0.01
C ALA A 65 10.05 15.71 0.57
N VAL A 66 8.91 15.27 0.02
CA VAL A 66 7.59 15.71 0.49
C VAL A 66 7.35 15.27 1.94
N ARG A 67 7.62 14.00 2.26
CA ARG A 67 7.42 13.48 3.63
C ARG A 67 8.28 14.22 4.64
N ASN A 68 9.57 14.39 4.36
CA ASN A 68 10.49 15.08 5.27
C ASN A 68 10.04 16.51 5.50
N ASN A 69 9.71 17.26 4.45
CA ASN A 69 9.32 18.65 4.60
C ASN A 69 8.03 18.82 5.40
N VAL A 70 7.05 17.93 5.21
CA VAL A 70 5.79 17.94 5.98
C VAL A 70 6.05 17.59 7.44
N LEU A 71 6.87 16.57 7.72
CA LEU A 71 7.24 16.19 9.09
C LEU A 71 8.04 17.29 9.79
N ASP A 72 9.02 17.86 9.12
CA ASP A 72 9.84 18.95 9.64
C ASP A 72 9.00 20.18 9.97
N TYR A 73 8.03 20.50 9.11
CA TYR A 73 7.05 21.55 9.40
C TYR A 73 6.23 21.19 10.63
N ASP A 74 5.66 19.99 10.68
CA ASP A 74 4.83 19.54 11.79
C ASP A 74 5.55 19.60 13.14
N MET A 75 6.78 19.09 13.19
CA MET A 75 7.60 19.07 14.39
C MET A 75 7.90 20.48 14.93
N ARG A 76 8.00 21.49 14.06
CA ARG A 76 8.19 22.90 14.47
C ARG A 76 6.93 23.56 15.01
N HIS A 77 5.75 23.00 14.76
CA HIS A 77 4.46 23.55 15.19
C HIS A 77 3.87 22.85 16.43
N GLY A 78 4.63 21.94 17.04
CA GLY A 78 4.28 21.30 18.29
C GLY A 78 3.37 20.08 18.11
N TYR A 79 3.22 19.33 19.21
CA TYR A 79 2.46 18.09 19.23
C TYR A 79 0.95 18.34 19.32
N ARG A 80 0.17 17.71 18.44
CA ARG A 80 -1.30 17.86 18.35
C ARG A 80 -2.10 16.99 19.31
N GLY A 81 -1.44 16.19 20.15
CA GLY A 81 -2.10 15.18 20.97
C GLY A 81 -2.25 13.83 20.25
N PRO A 82 -2.60 12.77 20.98
CA PRO A 82 -2.77 11.44 20.43
C PRO A 82 -4.08 11.32 19.64
N ALA A 83 -4.14 10.38 18.70
CA ALA A 83 -5.39 10.08 17.97
C ALA A 83 -6.49 9.54 18.90
N SER A 84 -6.11 8.79 19.93
CA SER A 84 -7.01 8.29 20.98
C SER A 84 -6.27 8.16 22.31
N VAL A 85 -6.99 8.37 23.42
CA VAL A 85 -6.52 8.11 24.78
C VAL A 85 -7.23 6.86 25.26
N LEU A 86 -6.49 5.77 25.44
CA LEU A 86 -7.08 4.47 25.78
C LEU A 86 -7.44 4.37 27.27
N TRP A 87 -6.69 5.01 28.17
CA TRP A 87 -7.03 5.13 29.58
C TRP A 87 -6.52 6.45 30.13
N LYS A 88 -7.15 6.98 31.19
CA LYS A 88 -6.72 8.23 31.81
C LYS A 88 -5.68 7.97 32.90
N VAL A 89 -4.94 9.02 33.25
CA VAL A 89 -4.03 8.99 34.40
C VAL A 89 -4.83 8.67 35.66
N GLY A 90 -4.44 7.60 36.36
CA GLY A 90 -5.14 7.10 37.56
C GLY A 90 -6.14 5.97 37.30
N GLU A 91 -6.42 5.62 36.04
CA GLU A 91 -7.21 4.44 35.69
C GLU A 91 -6.31 3.22 35.46
N THR A 92 -6.85 2.02 35.67
CA THR A 92 -6.17 0.78 35.31
C THR A 92 -5.98 0.74 33.78
N PRO A 93 -4.75 0.49 33.27
CA PRO A 93 -4.53 0.31 31.85
C PRO A 93 -5.41 -0.78 31.27
N TRP A 94 -5.85 -0.60 30.03
CA TRP A 94 -6.64 -1.62 29.34
C TRP A 94 -5.81 -2.88 29.10
N GLU A 95 -6.47 -4.04 29.13
CA GLU A 95 -5.82 -5.29 28.73
C GLU A 95 -5.48 -5.28 27.24
N THR A 96 -4.40 -5.97 26.86
CA THR A 96 -3.89 -6.01 25.48
C THR A 96 -4.98 -6.31 24.47
N LYS A 97 -5.86 -7.28 24.75
CA LYS A 97 -6.97 -7.64 23.86
C LYS A 97 -7.84 -6.43 23.48
N LYS A 98 -8.15 -5.57 24.47
CA LYS A 98 -8.96 -4.37 24.30
C LYS A 98 -8.21 -3.22 23.60
N ILE A 99 -6.89 -3.30 23.48
CA ILE A 99 -6.05 -2.30 22.78
C ILE A 99 -5.93 -2.63 21.28
N VAL A 100 -5.93 -3.91 20.92
CA VAL A 100 -5.74 -4.36 19.52
C VAL A 100 -7.05 -4.48 18.73
N ASP A 101 -8.17 -4.70 19.41
CA ASP A 101 -9.53 -4.70 18.84
C ASP A 101 -10.00 -3.27 18.53
#